data_AF-A0A6C0HUD6-F1
#
_entry.id   AF-A0A6C0HUD6-F1
#
_cell.length_a   1.000
_cell.length_b   1.000
_cell.length_c   1.000
_cell.angle_alpha   90.00
_cell.angle_beta   90.00
_cell.angle_gamma   90.00
#
_symmetry.space_group_name_H-M   'P 1'
#
loop_
_entity.id
_entity.type
_entity.pdbx_description
1 polymer ?
#
loop_
_entity_poly.entity_id
_entity_poly.type
_entity_poly.pdbx_seq_one_letter_code
_entity_poly.pdbx_strand_id
1 'polypeptide(L)'
;MASTRNKNTPGNYELEQNNMATMREYELYQGHTFHEQTCFPGNGLLPCKFPLQLFHNNCDIESELLGINSTNLVKPKTTSLLPPEPKPLPFGSIIDKAPVILPSPLVISKTQRYGM
;
A
#
# COMPACT_ATOMS: atom_id res chain seq x y z
N MET A 1 19.99 -16.38 39.40
CA MET A 1 19.67 -16.40 37.95
C MET A 1 20.97 -16.30 37.17
N ALA A 2 21.59 -17.43 36.83
CA ALA A 2 22.82 -17.45 36.05
C ALA A 2 22.47 -17.91 34.63
N SER A 3 22.50 -16.97 33.68
CA SER A 3 22.44 -17.32 32.25
C SER A 3 23.74 -18.03 31.89
N THR A 4 23.69 -19.33 31.63
CA THR A 4 24.86 -20.16 31.25
C THR A 4 25.34 -19.93 29.83
N ARG A 5 24.68 -19.05 29.06
CA ARG A 5 25.11 -18.68 27.71
C ARG A 5 26.00 -17.45 27.76
N ASN A 6 27.16 -17.57 27.12
CA ASN A 6 28.14 -16.49 26.95
C ASN A 6 27.66 -15.45 25.94
N LYS A 7 26.49 -14.83 26.16
CA LYS A 7 25.92 -13.82 25.24
C LYS A 7 26.54 -12.43 25.41
N ASN A 8 27.11 -12.15 26.58
CA ASN A 8 27.58 -10.82 26.97
C ASN A 8 29.10 -10.66 26.81
N THR A 9 29.80 -11.60 26.18
CA THR A 9 31.19 -11.34 25.79
C THR A 9 31.25 -10.24 24.74
N PRO A 10 32.24 -9.33 24.81
CA PRO A 10 32.37 -8.24 23.85
C PRO A 10 32.25 -8.68 22.39
N GLY A 11 32.91 -9.78 22.00
CA GLY A 11 32.85 -10.30 20.63
C GLY A 11 31.49 -10.86 20.22
N ASN A 12 30.72 -11.48 21.13
CA ASN A 12 29.38 -11.98 20.81
C ASN A 12 28.37 -10.83 20.71
N TYR A 13 28.52 -9.80 21.56
CA TYR A 13 27.71 -8.59 21.50
C TYR A 13 28.01 -7.76 20.23
N GLU A 14 29.27 -7.64 19.84
CA GLU A 14 29.67 -6.98 18.59
C GLU A 14 29.11 -7.71 17.36
N LEU A 15 29.18 -9.05 17.33
CA LEU A 15 28.59 -9.84 16.26
C LEU A 15 27.07 -9.68 16.19
N GLU A 16 26.39 -9.65 17.34
CA GLU A 16 24.94 -9.42 17.40
C GLU A 16 24.58 -8.04 16.85
N GLN A 17 25.30 -6.99 17.28
CA GLN A 17 25.10 -5.63 16.75
C GLN A 17 25.35 -5.56 15.24
N ASN A 18 26.42 -6.18 14.75
CA ASN A 18 26.71 -6.23 13.32
C ASN A 18 25.61 -6.95 12.54
N ASN A 19 25.14 -8.09 13.03
CA ASN A 19 24.01 -8.81 12.43
C ASN A 19 22.74 -7.94 12.40
N MET A 20 22.41 -7.26 13.50
CA MET A 20 21.25 -6.37 13.55
C MET A 20 21.40 -5.18 12.59
N ALA A 21 22.62 -4.62 12.46
CA ALA A 21 22.90 -3.54 11.52
C ALA A 21 22.74 -4.00 10.07
N THR A 22 23.32 -5.14 9.70
CA THR A 22 23.19 -5.71 8.35
C THR A 22 21.75 -6.09 8.02
N MET A 23 21.00 -6.67 8.97
CA MET A 23 19.57 -6.97 8.78
C MET A 23 18.78 -5.68 8.53
N ARG A 24 19.03 -4.63 9.32
CA ARG A 24 18.40 -3.33 9.11
C ARG A 24 18.73 -2.74 7.75
N GLU A 25 20.01 -2.78 7.34
CA GLU A 25 20.43 -2.28 6.03
C GLU A 25 19.73 -3.02 4.89
N TYR A 26 19.58 -4.34 5.01
CA TYR A 26 18.86 -5.15 4.04
C TYR A 26 17.35 -4.81 3.99
N GLU A 27 16.71 -4.65 5.14
CA GLU A 27 15.28 -4.29 5.21
C GLU A 27 14.99 -2.88 4.67
N LEU A 28 15.90 -1.93 4.94
CA LEU A 28 15.80 -0.56 4.45
C LEU A 28 16.21 -0.41 2.98
N TYR A 29 16.89 -1.41 2.42
CA TYR A 29 17.30 -1.38 1.02
C TYR A 29 16.07 -1.31 0.11
N GLN A 30 15.97 -0.23 -0.67
CA GLN A 30 14.78 0.05 -1.47
C GLN A 30 14.45 -1.07 -2.46
N GLY A 31 15.47 -1.71 -3.04
CA GLY A 31 15.29 -2.83 -3.98
C GLY A 31 14.85 -4.15 -3.33
N HIS A 32 15.00 -4.30 -2.01
CA HIS A 32 14.47 -5.45 -1.28
C HIS A 32 12.96 -5.32 -1.10
N THR A 33 12.50 -4.11 -0.73
CA THR A 33 11.11 -3.86 -0.36
C THR A 33 10.24 -3.46 -1.57
N PHE A 34 10.84 -2.81 -2.57
CA PHE A 34 10.13 -2.24 -3.71
C PHE A 34 10.80 -2.59 -5.03
N HIS A 35 9.98 -2.93 -6.02
CA HIS A 35 10.45 -3.02 -7.39
C HIS A 35 10.48 -1.64 -8.04
N GLU A 36 11.33 -1.44 -9.05
CA GLU A 36 11.42 -0.18 -9.80
C GLU A 36 10.12 0.12 -10.56
N GLN A 37 9.44 -0.94 -11.03
CA GLN A 37 8.18 -0.86 -11.76
C GLN A 37 7.03 -1.42 -10.91
N THR A 38 6.33 -0.55 -10.19
CA THR A 38 5.09 -0.88 -9.49
C THR A 38 3.90 -0.49 -10.36
N CYS A 39 2.98 -1.42 -10.62
CA CYS A 39 1.79 -1.21 -11.45
C CYS A 39 0.55 -1.81 -10.80
N PHE A 40 -0.64 -1.28 -11.15
CA PHE A 40 -1.91 -1.90 -10.80
C PHE A 40 -2.11 -3.19 -11.61
N PRO A 41 -2.70 -4.26 -11.03
CA PRO A 41 -3.04 -5.45 -11.80
C PRO A 41 -4.11 -5.07 -12.81
N GLY A 42 -3.76 -5.19 -14.09
CA GLY A 42 -4.67 -4.96 -15.19
C GLY A 42 -5.47 -6.21 -15.52
N ASN A 43 -5.94 -6.30 -16.77
CA ASN A 43 -6.73 -7.44 -17.20
C ASN A 43 -5.87 -8.72 -17.28
N GLY A 44 -6.45 -9.84 -16.86
CA GLY A 44 -5.77 -11.14 -16.85
C GLY A 44 -4.87 -11.38 -15.64
N LEU A 45 -4.81 -10.42 -14.70
CA LEU A 45 -4.12 -10.57 -13.43
C LEU A 45 -5.11 -10.66 -12.27
N LEU A 46 -4.73 -11.41 -11.24
CA LEU A 46 -5.44 -11.43 -9.97
C LEU A 46 -5.10 -10.19 -9.14
N PRO A 47 -5.97 -9.81 -8.19
CA PRO A 47 -5.64 -8.75 -7.24
C PRO A 47 -4.35 -9.10 -6.50
N CYS A 48 -3.45 -8.13 -6.40
CA CYS A 48 -2.17 -8.28 -5.71
C CYS A 48 -2.14 -7.44 -4.43
N LYS A 49 -1.23 -7.80 -3.52
CA LYS A 49 -0.90 -6.95 -2.38
C LYS A 49 -0.01 -5.81 -2.87
N PHE A 50 -0.42 -4.57 -2.61
CA PHE A 50 0.39 -3.41 -2.95
C PHE A 50 1.44 -3.14 -1.86
N PRO A 51 2.65 -2.74 -2.27
CA PRO A 51 3.62 -2.18 -1.35
C PRO A 51 3.21 -0.74 -0.94
N LEU A 52 3.86 -0.18 0.09
CA LEU A 52 3.69 1.20 0.58
C LEU A 52 4.20 2.25 -0.45
N GLN A 53 3.60 2.29 -1.64
CA GLN A 53 3.93 3.21 -2.73
C GLN A 53 2.71 3.82 -3.43
N LEU A 54 1.50 3.63 -2.88
CA LEU A 54 0.26 4.14 -3.48
C LEU A 54 0.15 5.67 -3.36
N PHE A 55 0.62 6.21 -2.24
CA PHE A 55 0.65 7.65 -1.96
C PHE A 55 2.08 8.14 -1.74
N HIS A 56 2.32 9.43 -1.84
CA HIS A 56 3.62 10.01 -1.45
C HIS A 56 3.86 9.94 0.06
N ASN A 57 2.77 9.89 0.85
CA ASN A 57 2.74 9.94 2.31
C ASN A 57 2.06 8.70 2.94
N ASN A 58 2.39 7.48 2.48
CA ASN A 58 1.72 6.24 2.95
C ASN A 58 1.78 6.04 4.47
N CYS A 59 2.95 6.25 5.10
CA CYS A 59 3.12 6.01 6.53
C CYS A 59 2.29 6.97 7.40
N ASP A 60 2.16 8.23 6.96
CA ASP A 60 1.36 9.24 7.67
C ASP A 60 -0.13 8.90 7.56
N ILE A 61 -0.58 8.50 6.35
CA ILE A 61 -1.95 8.04 6.11
C ILE A 61 -2.26 6.80 6.95
N GLU A 62 -1.38 5.81 6.98
CA GLU A 62 -1.56 4.59 7.78
C GLU A 62 -1.63 4.92 9.27
N SER A 63 -0.70 5.73 9.77
CA SER A 63 -0.70 6.17 11.17
C SER A 63 -2.00 6.89 11.53
N GLU A 64 -2.52 7.69 10.61
CA GLU A 64 -3.79 8.37 10.74
C GLU A 64 -4.99 7.40 10.77
N LEU A 65 -5.06 6.47 9.82
CA LEU A 65 -6.12 5.45 9.74
C LEU A 65 -6.15 4.55 10.99
N LEU A 66 -4.98 4.24 11.54
CA LEU A 66 -4.83 3.48 12.78
C LEU A 66 -5.12 4.32 14.04
N GLY A 67 -5.33 5.63 13.90
CA GLY A 67 -5.57 6.52 15.04
C GLY A 67 -4.33 6.72 15.93
N ILE A 68 -3.13 6.44 15.41
CA ILE A 68 -1.88 6.70 16.11
C ILE A 68 -1.82 8.20 16.44
N ASN A 69 -1.35 8.52 17.65
CA ASN A 69 -1.22 9.89 18.14
C ASN A 69 -2.55 10.63 18.41
N SER A 70 -3.70 9.93 18.40
CA SER A 70 -5.02 10.54 18.66
C SER A 70 -5.21 11.08 20.08
N THR A 71 -4.52 10.53 21.07
CA THR A 71 -4.62 10.91 22.50
C THR A 71 -3.43 11.74 23.00
N ASN A 72 -2.60 12.26 22.11
CA ASN A 72 -1.41 13.03 22.51
C ASN A 72 -1.77 14.42 23.03
N LEU A 73 -1.55 14.63 24.33
CA LEU A 73 -1.86 15.88 25.02
C LEU A 73 -0.76 16.95 24.87
N VAL A 74 0.45 16.58 24.45
CA VAL A 74 1.58 17.49 24.27
C VAL A 74 1.55 18.14 22.88
N LYS A 75 1.22 17.34 21.86
CA LYS A 75 1.01 17.80 20.48
C LYS A 75 -0.35 17.28 20.00
N PRO A 76 -1.44 18.01 20.30
CA PRO A 76 -2.77 17.62 19.87
C PRO A 76 -2.81 17.46 18.35
N LYS A 77 -3.41 16.37 17.88
CA LYS A 77 -3.55 16.13 16.45
C LYS A 77 -4.45 17.19 15.83
N THR A 78 -3.95 17.92 14.84
CA THR A 78 -4.75 18.88 14.08
C THR A 78 -5.77 18.12 13.22
N THR A 79 -7.04 18.49 13.28
CA THR A 79 -8.16 17.83 12.56
C THR A 79 -8.08 17.99 11.04
N SER A 80 -7.12 18.77 10.52
CA SER A 80 -6.96 18.99 9.09
C SER A 80 -6.21 17.83 8.45
N LEU A 81 -6.97 16.84 7.98
CA LEU A 81 -6.52 15.79 7.07
C LEU A 81 -5.87 16.46 5.85
N LEU A 82 -4.56 16.29 5.66
CA LEU A 82 -3.99 16.57 4.33
C LEU A 82 -4.63 15.57 3.37
N PRO A 83 -5.22 16.01 2.24
CA PRO A 83 -5.73 15.07 1.26
C PRO A 83 -4.58 14.15 0.82
N PRO A 84 -4.79 12.82 0.83
CA PRO A 84 -3.75 11.89 0.43
C PRO A 84 -3.34 12.21 -1.02
N GLU A 85 -2.04 12.34 -1.28
CA GLU A 85 -1.54 12.66 -2.61
C GLU A 85 -1.29 11.35 -3.37
N PRO A 86 -2.18 10.96 -4.31
CA PRO A 86 -2.05 9.69 -5.01
C PRO A 86 -0.85 9.73 -5.96
N LYS A 87 -0.04 8.67 -5.93
CA LYS A 87 1.01 8.46 -6.92
C LYS A 87 0.39 7.84 -8.17
N PRO A 88 0.59 8.42 -9.37
CA PRO A 88 0.08 7.82 -10.59
C PRO A 88 0.86 6.52 -10.89
N LEU A 89 0.18 5.38 -10.86
CA LEU A 89 0.75 4.08 -11.23
C LEU A 89 0.08 3.57 -12.52
N PRO A 90 0.84 2.97 -13.44
CA PRO A 90 0.28 2.37 -14.66
C PRO A 90 -0.46 1.06 -14.34
N PHE A 91 -1.31 0.61 -15.25
CA PHE A 91 -1.92 -0.72 -15.19
C PHE A 91 -1.12 -1.72 -16.02
N GLY A 92 -0.68 -2.82 -15.42
CA GLY A 92 -0.06 -3.93 -16.14
C GLY A 92 -1.13 -4.93 -16.58
N SER A 93 -1.61 -4.84 -17.82
CA SER A 93 -2.55 -5.83 -18.39
C SER A 93 -1.78 -6.87 -19.20
N ILE A 94 -2.14 -8.15 -19.03
CA ILE A 94 -1.58 -9.25 -19.84
C ILE A 94 -2.47 -9.51 -21.06
N ILE A 95 -3.77 -9.27 -20.93
CA ILE A 95 -4.75 -9.44 -21.99
C ILE A 95 -5.41 -8.11 -22.34
N ASP A 96 -5.79 -7.96 -23.61
CA ASP A 96 -6.62 -6.85 -24.03
C ASP A 96 -8.07 -7.08 -23.62
N LYS A 97 -8.72 -6.00 -23.19
CA LYS A 97 -10.13 -6.04 -22.82
C LYS A 97 -10.98 -6.18 -24.08
N ALA A 98 -11.91 -7.14 -24.09
CA ALA A 98 -12.89 -7.24 -25.16
C ALA A 98 -13.70 -5.93 -25.27
N PRO A 99 -14.03 -5.47 -26.49
CA PRO A 99 -14.80 -4.26 -26.68
C PRO A 99 -16.17 -4.41 -26.02
N VAL A 100 -16.57 -3.40 -25.25
CA VAL A 100 -17.90 -3.37 -24.62
C VAL A 100 -18.93 -2.97 -25.68
N ILE A 101 -19.73 -3.94 -26.11
CA ILE A 101 -20.86 -3.68 -27.02
C ILE A 101 -22.02 -3.19 -26.17
N LEU A 102 -22.30 -1.88 -26.23
CA LEU A 102 -23.49 -1.30 -25.62
C LEU A 102 -24.68 -1.45 -26.57
N PRO A 103 -25.86 -1.86 -26.08
CA PRO A 103 -27.07 -1.83 -26.89
C PRO A 103 -27.42 -0.40 -27.26
N SER A 104 -28.18 -0.24 -28.34
CA SER A 104 -28.77 1.07 -28.66
C SER A 104 -29.57 1.58 -27.45
N PRO A 105 -29.55 2.91 -27.19
CA PRO A 105 -30.34 3.49 -26.12
C PRO A 105 -31.81 3.08 -26.24
N LEU A 106 -32.43 2.70 -25.13
CA LEU A 106 -33.84 2.36 -25.11
C LEU A 106 -34.67 3.61 -25.44
N VAL A 107 -35.17 3.68 -26.67
CA VAL A 107 -36.10 4.71 -27.10
C VAL A 107 -37.52 4.23 -26.80
N ILE A 108 -38.06 4.65 -25.65
CA ILE A 108 -39.48 4.41 -25.32
C ILE A 108 -40.32 5.38 -26.14
N SER A 109 -41.12 4.84 -27.07
CA SER A 109 -42.03 5.67 -27.85
C SER A 109 -43.17 6.17 -26.96
N LYS A 110 -43.44 7.48 -26.98
CA LYS A 110 -44.55 8.09 -26.22
C LYS A 110 -45.93 7.69 -26.75
N THR A 111 -45.99 7.04 -27.90
CA THR A 111 -47.21 6.65 -28.62
C THR A 111 -47.53 5.15 -28.52
N GLN A 112 -46.65 4.34 -27.92
CA GLN A 112 -46.99 2.96 -27.59
C GLN A 112 -48.03 2.97 -26.46
N ARG A 113 -49.29 2.74 -26.83
CA ARG A 113 -50.35 2.47 -25.85
C ARG A 113 -49.99 1.22 -25.07
N TYR A 114 -49.88 1.36 -23.75
CA TYR A 114 -50.14 0.24 -22.84
C TYR A 114 -51.54 -0.29 -23.17
N GLY A 115 -51.66 -1.59 -23.41
CA GLY A 115 -52.85 -2.21 -24.02
C GLY A 115 -54.17 -1.79 -23.38
N MET A 116 -55.15 -1.59 -24.28
CA MET A 116 -56.62 -1.50 -24.11
C MET A 116 -57.18 -1.18 -22.71
#